data_AF-A0AAD9BE91-F1
#
_entry.id   AF-A0AAD9BE91-F1
#
_cell.length_a   1.000
_cell.length_b   1.000
_cell.length_c   1.000
_cell.angle_alpha   90.00
_cell.angle_beta   90.00
_cell.angle_gamma   90.00
#
_symmetry.space_group_name_H-M   'P 1'
#
loop_
_entity.id
_entity.type
_entity.pdbx_description
1 polymer ?
#
loop_
_entity_poly.entity_id
_entity_poly.type
_entity_poly.pdbx_seq_one_letter_code
_entity_poly.pdbx_strand_id
1 'polypeptide(L)'
;MDVSVVTLFCTQEHGILLQDCYPKPSGLQALLALDVPYYYFSCKHGEKDPGSAEISAAAPAPPQKSQLPTMVSRRALRDFVGLENCEKATRDAMLNFSFYLTIGDMDEAFKSIKLIKR
;
A
#
# COMPACT_ATOMS: atom_id res chain seq x y z
N MET A 1 10.60 -19.36 9.90
CA MET A 1 10.55 -18.03 10.56
C MET A 1 9.48 -17.23 9.85
N ASP A 2 8.49 -16.75 10.60
CA ASP A 2 7.44 -15.90 10.06
C ASP A 2 8.01 -14.49 9.90
N VAL A 3 8.06 -13.99 8.66
CA VAL A 3 8.53 -12.63 8.35
C VAL A 3 7.31 -11.73 8.27
N SER A 4 7.30 -10.62 9.00
CA SER A 4 6.22 -9.63 8.97
C SER A 4 6.71 -8.30 8.39
N VAL A 5 5.79 -7.60 7.75
CA VAL A 5 5.97 -6.20 7.32
C VAL A 5 5.29 -5.32 8.36
N VAL A 6 6.06 -4.41 8.94
CA VAL A 6 5.59 -3.46 9.95
C VAL A 6 5.76 -2.05 9.43
N THR A 7 4.71 -1.24 9.51
CA THR A 7 4.74 0.18 9.15
C THR A 7 4.43 1.00 10.38
N LEU A 8 5.20 2.07 10.58
CA LEU A 8 5.11 2.91 11.78
C LEU A 8 4.97 4.37 11.37
N PHE A 9 4.17 5.12 12.13
CA PHE A 9 4.23 6.57 12.13
C PHE A 9 5.39 7.01 13.02
N CYS A 10 6.23 7.91 12.52
CA CYS A 10 7.34 8.49 13.26
C CYS A 10 7.16 10.01 13.31
N THR A 11 6.81 10.55 14.47
CA THR A 11 6.63 11.99 14.69
C THR A 11 7.44 12.47 15.88
N GLN A 12 7.74 13.77 15.93
CA GLN A 12 8.50 14.35 17.04
C GLN A 12 7.69 14.37 18.35
N GLU A 13 6.38 14.62 18.25
CA GLU A 13 5.51 14.82 19.41
C GLU A 13 5.01 13.51 20.03
N HIS A 14 4.76 12.48 19.20
CA HIS A 14 4.18 11.21 19.65
C HIS A 14 5.13 10.02 19.52
N GLY A 15 6.36 10.25 19.05
CA GLY A 15 7.36 9.21 18.90
C GLY A 15 7.02 8.24 17.77
N ILE A 16 7.12 6.94 18.07
CA ILE A 16 6.91 5.86 17.10
C ILE A 16 5.60 5.15 17.43
N LEU A 17 4.67 5.12 16.49
CA LEU A 17 3.36 4.49 16.63
C LEU A 17 3.17 3.42 15.56
N LEU A 18 2.53 2.31 15.91
CA LEU A 18 2.22 1.25 14.95
C LEU A 18 1.09 1.70 14.01
N GLN A 19 1.33 1.70 12.70
CA GLN A 19 0.29 1.92 11.69
C GLN A 19 -0.35 0.58 11.26
N ASP A 20 0.49 -0.36 10.84
CA ASP A 20 0.05 -1.65 10.32
C ASP A 20 1.11 -2.75 10.53
N CYS A 21 0.65 -3.98 10.66
CA CYS A 21 1.49 -5.17 10.77
C CYS A 21 0.79 -6.34 10.08
N TYR A 22 1.45 -6.94 9.09
CA TYR A 22 0.92 -8.10 8.40
C TYR A 22 2.04 -9.09 8.02
N PRO A 23 1.73 -10.39 7.93
CA PRO A 23 2.70 -11.39 7.48
C PRO A 23 3.13 -11.09 6.04
N LYS A 24 4.44 -11.16 5.75
CA LYS A 24 4.97 -10.95 4.41
C LYS A 24 4.31 -11.93 3.43
N PRO A 25 3.67 -11.45 2.36
CA PRO A 25 2.99 -12.31 1.41
C PRO A 25 3.93 -13.38 0.80
N SER A 26 3.36 -14.54 0.49
CA SER A 26 3.98 -15.57 -0.34
C SER A 26 4.26 -15.01 -1.74
N GLY A 27 5.28 -15.51 -2.45
CA GLY A 27 5.70 -14.93 -3.74
C GLY A 27 6.74 -13.81 -3.64
N LEU A 28 6.77 -13.09 -2.52
CA LEU A 28 7.62 -11.91 -2.34
C LEU A 28 8.92 -12.26 -1.61
N GLN A 29 10.02 -11.67 -2.03
CA GLN A 29 11.35 -11.89 -1.47
C GLN A 29 11.70 -10.83 -0.42
N ALA A 30 11.80 -9.56 -0.80
CA ALA A 30 12.19 -8.47 0.08
C ALA A 30 11.32 -7.23 -0.12
N LEU A 31 11.11 -6.44 0.95
CA LEU A 31 10.54 -5.10 0.86
C LEU A 31 11.64 -4.15 0.36
N LEU A 32 11.36 -3.47 -0.76
CA LEU A 32 12.29 -2.53 -1.38
C LEU A 32 12.04 -1.10 -0.92
N ALA A 33 10.77 -0.69 -0.89
CA ALA A 33 10.39 0.68 -0.57
C ALA A 33 8.94 0.78 -0.11
N LEU A 34 8.64 1.91 0.50
CA LEU A 34 7.29 2.40 0.76
C LEU A 34 7.19 3.80 0.17
N ASP A 35 6.32 3.98 -0.81
CA ASP A 35 5.91 5.28 -1.32
C ASP A 35 4.39 5.27 -1.39
N VAL A 36 3.76 5.98 -0.44
CA VAL A 36 2.32 5.97 -0.23
C VAL A 36 1.62 6.23 -1.56
N PRO A 37 0.66 5.40 -1.99
CA PRO A 37 -0.07 4.43 -1.19
C PRO A 37 0.46 2.99 -1.27
N TYR A 38 1.70 2.77 -1.73
CA TYR A 38 2.21 1.43 -2.03
C TYR A 38 3.44 1.00 -1.23
N TYR A 39 3.45 -0.27 -0.88
CA TYR A 39 4.67 -1.05 -0.67
C TYR A 39 5.19 -1.57 -2.00
N TYR A 40 6.51 -1.60 -2.16
CA TYR A 40 7.19 -2.19 -3.30
C TYR A 40 8.03 -3.37 -2.83
N PHE A 41 7.88 -4.53 -3.45
CA PHE A 41 8.56 -5.76 -3.09
C PHE A 41 9.26 -6.37 -4.30
N SER A 42 10.40 -7.04 -4.07
CA SER A 42 10.98 -7.92 -5.09
C SER A 42 10.22 -9.25 -5.16
N CYS A 43 10.03 -9.78 -6.37
CA CYS A 43 9.40 -11.07 -6.61
C CYS A 43 10.44 -12.20 -6.63
N LYS A 44 10.06 -13.38 -6.15
CA LYS A 44 10.87 -14.59 -6.36
C LYS A 44 10.83 -15.01 -7.82
N HIS A 45 11.95 -15.54 -8.32
CA HIS A 45 12.06 -15.99 -9.70
C HIS A 45 11.04 -17.10 -9.98
N GLY A 46 10.15 -16.89 -10.96
CA GLY A 46 9.17 -17.88 -11.41
C GLY A 46 7.81 -17.87 -10.69
N GLU A 47 7.58 -17.00 -9.71
CA GLU A 47 6.24 -16.85 -9.08
C GLU A 47 5.45 -15.72 -9.76
N LYS A 48 4.22 -16.02 -10.18
CA LYS A 48 3.27 -15.00 -10.66
C LYS A 48 2.74 -14.22 -9.47
N ASP A 49 2.80 -12.90 -9.55
CA ASP A 49 2.31 -12.00 -8.50
C ASP A 49 0.78 -12.18 -8.32
N PRO A 50 0.29 -12.57 -7.13
CA PRO A 50 -1.15 -12.64 -6.86
C PRO A 50 -1.79 -11.25 -6.67
N GLY A 51 -0.99 -10.18 -6.59
CA GLY A 51 -1.45 -8.79 -6.40
C GLY A 51 -1.49 -7.93 -7.66
N SER A 52 -0.97 -8.41 -8.79
CA SER A 52 -1.12 -7.76 -10.09
C SER A 52 -2.51 -8.06 -10.66
N ALA A 53 -3.55 -7.54 -10.02
CA ALA A 53 -4.81 -7.29 -10.69
C ALA A 53 -4.54 -6.19 -11.72
N GLU A 54 -4.07 -6.61 -12.89
CA GLU A 54 -3.99 -5.80 -14.08
C GLU A 54 -5.42 -5.36 -14.38
N ILE A 55 -5.71 -4.06 -14.20
CA ILE A 55 -6.87 -3.44 -14.84
C ILE A 55 -6.51 -3.36 -16.33
N SER A 56 -6.49 -4.52 -16.98
CA SER A 56 -6.42 -4.66 -18.43
C SER A 56 -7.86 -4.84 -18.88
N ALA A 57 -8.43 -3.73 -19.35
CA ALA A 57 -9.75 -3.65 -19.94
C ALA A 57 -9.97 -4.79 -20.95
N ALA A 58 -11.19 -5.32 -20.96
CA ALA A 58 -11.64 -6.39 -21.84
C ALA A 58 -11.39 -6.06 -23.32
N ALA A 59 -10.52 -6.85 -23.97
CA ALA A 59 -10.50 -7.07 -25.42
C ALA A 59 -9.82 -8.43 -25.72
N PRO A 60 -10.32 -9.23 -26.69
CA PRO A 60 -9.81 -10.60 -26.92
C PRO A 60 -8.63 -10.69 -27.91
N ALA A 61 -7.53 -11.36 -27.48
CA ALA A 61 -6.44 -12.07 -28.22
C ALA A 61 -5.53 -11.26 -29.21
N PRO A 62 -4.25 -11.63 -29.52
CA PRO A 62 -3.63 -12.98 -29.59
C PRO A 62 -2.15 -13.09 -29.04
N PRO A 63 -1.30 -14.06 -29.46
CA PRO A 63 -0.63 -15.05 -28.61
C PRO A 63 0.69 -14.61 -27.92
N GLN A 64 0.93 -15.21 -26.75
CA GLN A 64 2.21 -15.50 -26.08
C GLN A 64 3.43 -14.64 -26.46
N LYS A 65 3.50 -13.42 -25.90
CA LYS A 65 4.81 -12.81 -25.59
C LYS A 65 5.31 -13.48 -24.32
N SER A 66 6.53 -14.02 -24.34
CA SER A 66 7.26 -14.40 -23.13
C SER A 66 7.31 -13.18 -22.21
N GLN A 67 6.37 -13.11 -21.27
CA GLN A 67 6.33 -12.03 -20.29
C GLN A 67 7.63 -12.14 -19.50
N LEU A 68 8.52 -11.16 -19.68
CA LEU A 68 9.71 -11.03 -18.86
C LEU A 68 9.26 -11.11 -17.40
N PRO A 69 9.94 -11.88 -16.54
CA PRO A 69 9.51 -12.06 -15.17
C PRO A 69 9.43 -10.68 -14.49
N THR A 70 8.24 -10.28 -14.05
CA THR A 70 8.03 -9.05 -13.29
C THR A 70 8.83 -9.14 -12.00
N MET A 71 9.94 -8.39 -11.92
CA MET A 71 10.88 -8.47 -10.80
C MET A 71 10.39 -7.73 -9.56
N VAL A 72 9.39 -6.86 -9.69
CA VAL A 72 8.87 -5.99 -8.62
C VAL A 72 7.35 -6.01 -8.61
N SER A 73 6.77 -6.27 -7.44
CA SER A 73 5.34 -6.18 -7.15
C SER A 73 5.07 -4.94 -6.31
N ARG A 74 3.90 -4.31 -6.50
CA ARG A 74 3.41 -3.25 -5.61
C ARG A 74 2.12 -3.67 -4.93
N ARG A 75 1.92 -3.25 -3.68
CA ARG A 75 0.70 -3.51 -2.91
C ARG A 75 0.25 -2.25 -2.19
N ALA A 76 -1.05 -1.95 -2.27
CA ALA A 76 -1.63 -0.84 -1.54
C ALA A 76 -1.49 -1.04 -0.02
N LEU A 77 -1.24 0.03 0.71
CA LEU A 77 -1.39 0.07 2.17
C LEU A 77 -2.84 -0.23 2.53
N ARG A 78 -3.07 -0.84 3.70
CA ARG A 78 -4.41 -1.25 4.17
C ARG A 78 -5.45 -0.13 4.03
N ASP A 79 -5.08 1.07 4.44
CA ASP A 79 -5.96 2.23 4.47
C ASP A 79 -6.20 2.86 3.08
N PHE A 80 -5.51 2.35 2.04
CA PHE A 80 -5.53 2.86 0.67
C PHE A 80 -6.13 1.89 -0.35
N VAL A 81 -6.59 0.72 0.08
CA VAL A 81 -7.30 -0.22 -0.80
C VAL A 81 -8.59 0.44 -1.29
N GLY A 82 -8.75 0.57 -2.60
CA GLY A 82 -9.85 1.31 -3.23
C GLY A 82 -9.61 2.82 -3.39
N LEU A 83 -8.46 3.34 -2.93
CA LEU A 83 -8.02 4.74 -3.07
C LEU A 83 -6.67 4.85 -3.82
N GLU A 84 -6.33 3.85 -4.62
CA GLU A 84 -5.01 3.68 -5.26
C GLU A 84 -4.61 4.82 -6.21
N ASN A 85 -5.60 5.47 -6.82
CA ASN A 85 -5.42 6.47 -7.88
C ASN A 85 -5.83 7.88 -7.43
N CYS A 86 -5.89 8.15 -6.12
CA CYS A 86 -6.28 9.46 -5.62
C CYS A 86 -5.14 10.50 -5.73
N GLU A 87 -5.52 11.78 -5.72
CA GLU A 87 -4.56 12.88 -5.69
C GLU A 87 -3.75 12.92 -4.39
N LYS A 88 -2.59 13.58 -4.42
CA LYS A 88 -1.71 13.72 -3.25
C LYS A 88 -2.44 14.29 -2.04
N ALA A 89 -3.31 15.29 -2.24
CA ALA A 89 -4.05 15.91 -1.14
C ALA A 89 -4.96 14.91 -0.41
N THR A 90 -5.69 14.07 -1.16
CA THR A 90 -6.52 12.99 -0.59
C THR A 90 -5.67 11.95 0.12
N ARG A 91 -4.50 11.65 -0.45
CA ARG A 91 -3.53 10.73 0.14
C ARG A 91 -2.99 11.21 1.49
N ASP A 92 -2.59 12.47 1.55
CA ASP A 92 -2.11 13.13 2.76
C ASP A 92 -3.23 13.20 3.81
N ALA A 93 -4.46 13.51 3.39
CA ALA A 93 -5.63 13.51 4.26
C ALA A 93 -5.92 12.12 4.86
N MET A 94 -5.77 11.05 4.08
CA MET A 94 -5.96 9.67 4.57
C MET A 94 -4.85 9.23 5.52
N LEU A 95 -3.59 9.63 5.27
CA LEU A 95 -2.49 9.41 6.20
C LEU A 95 -2.73 10.14 7.53
N ASN A 96 -3.10 11.42 7.48
CA ASN A 96 -3.39 12.23 8.65
C ASN A 96 -4.57 11.64 9.44
N PHE A 97 -5.64 11.26 8.75
CA PHE A 97 -6.77 10.56 9.36
C PHE A 97 -6.31 9.29 10.10
N SER A 98 -5.50 8.45 9.46
CA SER A 98 -5.00 7.20 10.04
C SER A 98 -4.10 7.46 11.26
N PHE A 99 -3.26 8.49 11.20
CA PHE A 99 -2.43 8.94 12.32
C PHE A 99 -3.27 9.45 13.50
N TYR A 100 -4.20 10.36 13.26
CA TYR A 100 -5.06 10.93 14.31
C TYR A 100 -5.94 9.87 14.96
N LEU A 101 -6.44 8.92 14.18
CA LEU A 101 -7.14 7.75 14.70
C LEU A 101 -6.24 6.90 15.62
N THR A 102 -4.96 6.75 15.27
CA THR A 102 -3.99 5.98 16.05
C THR A 102 -3.67 6.63 17.40
N ILE A 103 -3.58 7.96 17.46
CA ILE A 103 -3.37 8.68 18.74
C ILE A 103 -4.67 8.95 19.52
N GLY A 104 -5.83 8.65 18.93
CA GLY A 104 -7.13 8.86 19.56
C GLY A 104 -7.66 10.30 19.46
N ASP A 105 -7.08 11.15 18.60
CA ASP A 105 -7.57 12.51 18.35
C ASP A 105 -8.69 12.47 17.29
N MET A 106 -9.91 12.23 17.77
CA MET A 106 -11.08 12.08 16.89
C MET A 106 -11.47 13.37 16.18
N ASP A 107 -11.19 14.54 16.77
CA ASP A 107 -11.54 15.83 16.19
C ASP A 107 -10.65 16.13 14.97
N GLU A 108 -9.34 15.94 15.08
CA GLU A 108 -8.41 16.10 13.97
C GLU A 108 -8.56 15.00 12.91
N ALA A 109 -8.89 13.77 13.32
CA ALA A 109 -9.28 12.72 12.39
C ALA A 109 -10.50 13.15 11.56
N PHE A 110 -11.54 13.67 12.21
CA PHE A 110 -12.76 14.10 11.51
C PHE A 110 -12.51 15.30 10.58
N LYS A 111 -11.63 16.24 10.96
CA LYS A 111 -11.21 17.33 10.07
C LYS A 111 -10.46 16.81 8.85
N SER A 112 -9.57 15.84 9.03
CA SER A 112 -8.76 15.28 7.95
C SER A 112 -9.61 14.58 6.89
N ILE A 113 -10.64 13.82 7.29
CA ILE A 113 -11.48 13.09 6.33
C ILE A 113 -12.50 13.98 5.59
N LYS A 114 -12.92 15.11 6.18
CA LYS A 114 -13.79 16.09 5.50
C LYS A 114 -13.16 16.69 4.24
N LEU A 115 -11.84 16.70 4.16
CA LEU A 115 -11.09 17.24 3.03
C LEU A 115 -11.00 16.26 1.85
N ILE A 116 -11.35 14.99 2.06
CA ILE A 116 -11.40 13.98 1.00
C ILE A 116 -12.67 14.22 0.17
N LYS A 117 -12.50 14.79 -1.02
CA LYS A 117 -13.58 14.98 -1.98
C LYS A 117 -13.84 13.67 -2.74
N ARG A 118 -15.11 13.30 -2.87
CA ARG A 118 -15.56 12.25 -3.81
C ARG A 118 -15.54 12.75 -5.23
#